data_AF-A0A3D1FY65-F1
#
_entry.id   AF-A0A3D1FY65-F1
#
_cell.length_a   1.000
_cell.length_b   1.000
_cell.length_c   1.000
_cell.angle_alpha   90.00
_cell.angle_beta   90.00
_cell.angle_gamma   90.00
#
_symmetry.space_group_name_H-M   'P 1'
#
loop_
_entity.id
_entity.type
_entity.pdbx_description
1 polymer ?
#
loop_
_entity_poly.entity_id
_entity_poly.type
_entity_poly.pdbx_seq_one_letter_code
_entity_poly.pdbx_strand_id
1 'polypeptide(L)'
;MKVLRNNLTSLVSTSLVLLICVFYGDALGTSGVVLISIVAAIFLFSFEAFIRRSALEKTVAIMKEHDPALFKELPESIEGMEEEIALWSKKQSEFLEEYKSREQFRREYIGNISHELKTPIFSIQGYIHTLLDGAMDDSKVAKRFLKRAAKSVDRMTELVKDLEAISRIESGLYEIQMRPVVLRNLIEDSMDALESFVAKYKATVEVVWEVNNDVVVVCDSA
;
A
#
# COMPACT_ATOMS: atom_id res chain seq x y z
N MET A 1 6.28 32.37 -0.47
CA MET A 1 5.16 32.96 -1.24
C MET A 1 4.11 33.69 -0.38
N LYS A 2 3.67 33.14 0.77
CA LYS A 2 2.70 33.81 1.68
C LYS A 2 3.18 35.16 2.25
N VAL A 3 4.47 35.27 2.60
CA VAL A 3 5.07 36.51 3.13
C VAL A 3 5.07 37.64 2.10
N LEU A 4 5.36 37.34 0.82
CA LEU A 4 5.29 38.35 -0.25
C LEU A 4 3.86 38.86 -0.48
N ARG A 5 2.84 38.01 -0.32
CA ARG A 5 1.43 38.38 -0.55
C ARG A 5 0.86 39.23 0.59
N ASN A 6 1.24 38.96 1.83
CA ASN A 6 0.88 39.81 2.97
C ASN A 6 1.55 41.19 2.90
N ASN A 7 2.81 41.24 2.43
CA ASN A 7 3.49 42.52 2.25
C ASN A 7 2.90 43.34 1.09
N LEU A 8 2.38 42.68 0.04
CA LEU A 8 1.77 43.37 -1.09
C LEU A 8 0.40 43.98 -0.73
N THR A 9 -0.40 43.28 0.07
CA THR A 9 -1.71 43.77 0.51
C THR A 9 -1.59 44.94 1.48
N SER A 10 -0.62 44.90 2.41
CA SER A 10 -0.33 46.02 3.31
C SER A 10 0.25 47.24 2.58
N LEU A 11 1.07 47.02 1.53
CA LEU A 11 1.62 48.08 0.69
C LEU A 11 0.53 48.78 -0.15
N VAL A 12 -0.40 48.01 -0.73
CA VAL A 12 -1.52 48.56 -1.50
C VAL A 12 -2.50 49.31 -0.59
N SER A 13 -2.79 48.80 0.61
CA SER A 13 -3.66 49.48 1.57
C SER A 13 -3.09 50.81 2.07
N THR A 14 -1.78 50.85 2.36
CA THR A 14 -1.10 52.06 2.82
C THR A 14 -0.99 53.11 1.72
N SER A 15 -0.74 52.68 0.47
CA SER A 15 -0.71 53.56 -0.70
C SER A 15 -2.08 54.18 -1.00
N LEU A 16 -3.18 53.41 -0.85
CA LEU A 16 -4.54 53.90 -1.08
C LEU A 16 -4.96 54.98 -0.05
N VAL A 17 -4.62 54.80 1.23
CA VAL A 17 -4.89 55.78 2.29
C VAL A 17 -4.11 57.07 2.04
N LEU A 18 -2.83 56.97 1.67
CA LEU A 18 -2.01 58.12 1.27
C LEU A 18 -2.60 58.88 0.08
N LEU A 19 -3.12 58.17 -0.92
CA LEU A 19 -3.72 58.78 -2.11
C LEU A 19 -5.02 59.53 -1.76
N ILE A 20 -5.85 58.99 -0.87
CA ILE A 20 -7.05 59.67 -0.37
C ILE A 20 -6.68 60.95 0.38
N CYS A 21 -5.64 60.92 1.22
CA CYS A 21 -5.14 62.11 1.94
C CYS A 21 -4.64 63.21 0.99
N VAL A 22 -3.95 62.85 -0.09
CA VAL A 22 -3.36 63.80 -1.05
C VAL A 22 -4.43 64.46 -1.93
N PHE A 23 -5.44 63.72 -2.40
CA PHE A 23 -6.42 64.24 -3.35
C PHE A 23 -7.60 64.99 -2.71
N TYR A 24 -7.95 64.67 -1.46
CA TYR A 24 -9.15 65.24 -0.80
C TYR A 24 -8.83 66.17 0.39
N GLY A 25 -7.54 66.45 0.62
CA GLY A 25 -7.06 67.29 1.73
C GLY A 25 -7.58 68.72 1.72
N ASP A 26 -7.67 69.34 0.54
CA ASP A 26 -8.06 70.75 0.38
C ASP A 26 -9.58 70.97 0.47
N ALA A 27 -10.39 69.93 0.24
CA ALA A 27 -11.85 70.04 0.14
C ALA A 27 -12.60 69.77 1.46
N LEU A 28 -12.04 68.94 2.36
CA LEU A 28 -12.74 68.41 3.54
C LEU A 28 -12.21 68.93 4.89
N GLY A 29 -11.12 69.69 4.86
CA GLY A 29 -10.39 70.09 6.08
C GLY A 29 -9.71 68.91 6.77
N THR A 30 -8.79 69.21 7.69
CA THR A 30 -7.93 68.19 8.33
C THR A 30 -8.72 67.17 9.15
N SER A 31 -9.82 67.57 9.79
CA SER A 31 -10.68 66.66 10.57
C SER A 31 -11.42 65.64 9.70
N GLY A 32 -11.87 66.04 8.49
CA GLY A 32 -12.55 65.14 7.56
C GLY A 32 -11.63 64.06 6.99
N VAL A 33 -10.39 64.42 6.66
CA VAL A 33 -9.38 63.48 6.15
C VAL A 33 -9.01 62.43 7.20
N VAL A 34 -8.85 62.85 8.46
CA VAL A 34 -8.53 61.93 9.58
C VAL A 34 -9.68 60.94 9.79
N LEU A 35 -10.93 61.40 9.77
CA LEU A 35 -12.10 60.54 9.95
C LEU A 35 -12.19 59.47 8.84
N ILE A 36 -12.05 59.88 7.58
CA ILE A 36 -12.10 58.97 6.43
C ILE A 36 -10.95 57.96 6.48
N SER A 37 -9.75 58.38 6.89
CA SER A 37 -8.59 57.49 7.00
C SER A 37 -8.79 56.42 8.07
N ILE A 38 -9.38 56.78 9.22
CA ILE A 38 -9.70 55.84 10.30
C ILE A 38 -10.76 54.83 9.83
N VAL A 39 -11.82 55.31 9.18
CA VAL A 39 -12.88 54.44 8.65
C VAL A 39 -12.33 53.48 7.59
N ALA A 40 -11.49 53.97 6.67
CA ALA A 40 -10.87 53.14 5.65
C ALA A 40 -9.92 52.09 6.26
N ALA A 41 -9.15 52.46 7.28
CA ALA A 41 -8.26 51.54 8.00
C ALA A 41 -9.04 50.42 8.70
N ILE A 42 -10.13 50.77 9.40
CA ILE A 42 -11.02 49.79 10.05
C ILE A 42 -11.64 48.85 9.01
N PHE A 43 -12.13 49.41 7.90
CA PHE A 43 -12.71 48.63 6.81
C PHE A 43 -11.69 47.64 6.23
N LEU A 44 -10.49 48.11 5.89
CA LEU A 44 -9.42 47.27 5.34
C LEU A 44 -8.99 46.16 6.31
N PHE A 45 -8.85 46.48 7.61
CA PHE A 45 -8.54 45.49 8.64
C PHE A 45 -9.63 44.42 8.74
N SER A 46 -10.90 44.82 8.75
CA SER A 46 -12.04 43.91 8.80
C SER A 46 -12.13 43.04 7.54
N PHE A 47 -11.85 43.60 6.37
CA PHE A 47 -11.88 42.91 5.09
C PHE A 47 -10.76 41.88 4.98
N GLU A 48 -9.56 42.21 5.41
CA GLU A 48 -8.44 41.27 5.46
C GLU A 48 -8.71 40.12 6.44
N ALA A 49 -9.30 40.41 7.60
CA ALA A 49 -9.75 39.40 8.55
C ALA A 49 -10.83 38.48 7.95
N PHE A 50 -11.78 39.04 7.20
CA PHE A 50 -12.82 38.28 6.49
C PHE A 50 -12.23 37.35 5.42
N ILE A 51 -11.30 37.84 4.59
CA ILE A 51 -10.63 37.00 3.58
C ILE A 51 -9.88 35.85 4.26
N ARG A 52 -9.13 36.13 5.33
CA ARG A 52 -8.44 35.09 6.11
C ARG A 52 -9.42 34.03 6.62
N ARG A 53 -10.54 34.46 7.20
CA ARG A 53 -11.56 33.56 7.75
C ARG A 53 -12.20 32.68 6.68
N SER A 54 -12.62 33.26 5.56
CA SER A 54 -13.22 32.51 4.44
C SER A 54 -12.24 31.55 3.77
N ALA A 55 -10.96 31.92 3.68
CA ALA A 55 -9.92 31.01 3.19
C ALA A 55 -9.71 29.83 4.15
N LEU A 56 -9.69 30.08 5.46
CA LEU A 56 -9.53 29.05 6.48
C LEU A 56 -10.70 28.06 6.45
N GLU A 57 -11.94 28.56 6.37
CA GLU A 57 -13.15 27.74 6.28
C GLU A 57 -13.13 26.81 5.06
N LYS A 58 -12.69 27.30 3.90
CA LYS A 58 -12.57 26.46 2.68
C LYS A 58 -11.47 25.39 2.80
N THR A 59 -10.32 25.75 3.36
CA THR A 59 -9.22 24.78 3.57
C THR A 59 -9.62 23.69 4.57
N VAL A 60 -10.28 24.08 5.66
CA VAL A 60 -10.83 23.16 6.66
C VAL A 60 -11.92 22.28 6.05
N ALA A 61 -12.80 22.81 5.19
CA ALA A 61 -13.83 22.02 4.52
C ALA A 61 -13.25 20.92 3.61
N ILE A 62 -12.21 21.22 2.82
CA ILE A 62 -11.53 20.24 1.96
C ILE A 62 -10.87 19.14 2.79
N MET A 63 -10.25 19.49 3.92
CA MET A 63 -9.64 18.52 4.82
C MET A 63 -10.68 17.66 5.53
N LYS A 64 -11.82 18.25 5.93
CA LYS A 64 -12.93 17.53 6.57
C LYS A 64 -13.59 16.50 5.64
N GLU A 65 -13.55 16.74 4.33
CA GLU A 65 -14.05 15.80 3.32
C GLU A 65 -13.14 14.57 3.18
N HIS A 66 -11.82 14.72 3.35
CA HIS A 66 -10.86 13.63 3.24
C HIS A 66 -10.69 12.81 4.52
N ASP A 67 -10.82 13.43 5.70
CA ASP A 67 -10.79 12.71 6.99
C ASP A 67 -11.68 13.39 8.05
N PRO A 68 -12.95 12.97 8.18
CA PRO A 68 -13.89 13.57 9.11
C PRO A 68 -13.57 13.27 10.59
N ALA A 69 -12.71 12.29 10.89
CA ALA A 69 -12.30 11.98 12.26
C ALA A 69 -11.36 13.06 12.83
N LEU A 70 -10.52 13.66 11.96
CA LEU A 70 -9.51 14.66 12.29
C LEU A 70 -10.07 16.00 12.82
N PHE A 71 -11.37 16.24 12.66
CA PHE A 71 -12.05 17.47 13.11
C PHE A 71 -13.06 17.25 14.24
N LYS A 72 -13.23 16.00 14.69
CA LYS A 72 -14.23 15.67 15.72
C LYS A 72 -13.75 16.04 17.12
N GLU A 73 -12.44 16.10 17.32
CA GLU A 73 -11.79 16.37 18.60
C GLU A 73 -10.62 17.34 18.38
N LEU A 74 -10.91 18.57 17.91
CA LEU A 74 -9.87 19.60 17.92
C LEU A 74 -9.51 19.92 19.38
N PRO A 75 -8.24 19.79 19.78
CA PRO A 75 -7.84 20.01 21.17
C PRO A 75 -8.06 21.47 21.55
N GLU A 76 -8.60 21.69 22.76
CA GLU A 76 -8.96 23.03 23.27
C GLU A 76 -7.72 23.94 23.47
N SER A 77 -6.51 23.39 23.43
CA SER A 77 -5.25 24.10 23.64
C SER A 77 -4.20 23.78 22.56
N ILE A 78 -3.26 24.72 22.36
CA ILE A 78 -2.13 24.56 21.44
C ILE A 78 -1.24 23.37 21.84
N GLU A 79 -1.09 23.12 23.14
CA GLU A 79 -0.27 22.03 23.68
C GLU A 79 -0.88 20.65 23.39
N GLY A 80 -2.22 20.53 23.44
CA GLY A 80 -2.92 19.31 23.02
C GLY A 80 -2.85 19.07 21.51
N MET A 81 -2.75 20.13 20.70
CA MET A 81 -2.56 20.03 19.25
C MET A 81 -1.18 19.45 18.89
N GLU A 82 -0.14 19.79 19.65
CA GLU A 82 1.21 19.28 19.41
C GLU A 82 1.32 17.78 19.73
N GLU A 83 0.73 17.32 20.84
CA GLU A 83 0.67 15.89 21.17
C GLU A 83 -0.12 15.08 20.15
N GLU A 84 -1.27 15.59 19.69
CA GLU A 84 -2.08 14.90 18.69
C GLU A 84 -1.35 14.82 17.34
N ILE A 85 -0.75 15.90 16.86
CA ILE A 85 0.05 15.89 15.63
C ILE A 85 1.21 14.90 15.74
N ALA A 86 1.88 14.82 16.89
CA ALA A 86 2.96 13.86 17.12
C ALA A 86 2.45 12.41 17.07
N LEU A 87 1.29 12.13 17.67
CA LEU A 87 0.66 10.81 17.65
C LEU A 87 0.25 10.40 16.22
N TRP A 88 -0.39 11.28 15.47
CA TRP A 88 -0.78 11.04 14.08
C TRP A 88 0.44 10.86 13.19
N SER A 89 1.49 11.67 13.37
CA SER A 89 2.74 11.50 12.63
C SER A 89 3.37 10.13 12.89
N LYS A 90 3.35 9.66 14.14
CA LYS A 90 3.83 8.32 14.50
C LYS A 90 2.98 7.23 13.85
N LYS A 91 1.66 7.28 14.00
CA LYS A 91 0.73 6.31 13.42
C LYS A 91 0.82 6.27 11.89
N GLN A 92 0.97 7.42 11.24
CA GLN A 92 1.17 7.51 9.81
C GLN A 92 2.50 6.90 9.38
N SER A 93 3.56 7.06 10.17
CA SER A 93 4.86 6.42 9.92
C SER A 93 4.75 4.90 10.00
N GLU A 94 4.10 4.37 11.04
CA GLU A 94 3.86 2.93 11.21
C GLU A 94 3.07 2.34 10.02
N PHE A 95 1.99 3.02 9.63
CA PHE A 95 1.21 2.62 8.46
C PHE A 95 2.02 2.67 7.15
N LEU A 96 2.85 3.70 6.97
CA LEU A 96 3.73 3.81 5.79
C LEU A 96 4.79 2.70 5.77
N GLU A 97 5.33 2.31 6.92
CA GLU A 97 6.27 1.19 7.02
C GLU A 97 5.59 -0.13 6.66
N GLU A 98 4.42 -0.41 7.22
CA GLU A 98 3.63 -1.60 6.89
C GLU A 98 3.29 -1.65 5.39
N TYR A 99 2.81 -0.54 4.85
CA TYR A 99 2.48 -0.43 3.43
C TYR A 99 3.70 -0.70 2.53
N LYS A 100 4.85 -0.09 2.84
CA LYS A 100 6.09 -0.30 2.10
C LYS A 100 6.55 -1.76 2.18
N SER A 101 6.45 -2.38 3.36
CA SER A 101 6.79 -3.78 3.56
C SER A 101 5.93 -4.69 2.68
N ARG A 102 4.60 -4.47 2.65
CA ARG A 102 3.68 -5.23 1.79
C ARG A 102 3.96 -5.01 0.30
N GLU A 103 4.21 -3.78 -0.12
CA GLU A 103 4.54 -3.47 -1.51
C GLU A 103 5.88 -4.08 -1.93
N GLN A 104 6.88 -4.08 -1.05
CA GLN A 104 8.16 -4.74 -1.30
C GLN A 104 7.98 -6.25 -1.43
N PHE A 105 7.25 -6.88 -0.50
CA PHE A 105 6.93 -8.31 -0.57
C PHE A 105 6.24 -8.67 -1.89
N ARG A 106 5.23 -7.90 -2.29
CA ARG A 106 4.52 -8.09 -3.58
C ARG A 106 5.47 -8.01 -4.78
N ARG A 107 6.39 -7.04 -4.80
CA ARG A 107 7.38 -6.89 -5.89
C ARG A 107 8.35 -8.06 -5.94
N GLU A 108 8.91 -8.45 -4.80
CA GLU A 108 9.82 -9.60 -4.69
C GLU A 108 9.11 -10.88 -5.11
N TYR A 109 7.87 -11.09 -4.66
CA TYR A 109 7.06 -12.25 -5.01
C TYR A 109 6.78 -12.36 -6.51
N ILE A 110 6.30 -11.27 -7.14
CA ILE A 110 6.06 -11.24 -8.60
C ILE A 110 7.36 -11.46 -9.37
N GLY A 111 8.47 -10.86 -8.89
CA GLY A 111 9.79 -11.08 -9.45
C GLY A 111 10.18 -12.55 -9.42
N ASN A 112 10.09 -13.17 -8.25
CA ASN A 112 10.43 -14.59 -8.03
C ASN A 112 9.60 -15.51 -8.91
N ILE A 113 8.28 -15.31 -8.99
CA ILE A 113 7.41 -16.10 -9.88
C ILE A 113 7.82 -15.93 -11.34
N SER A 114 8.08 -14.71 -11.78
CA SER A 114 8.50 -14.44 -13.15
C SER A 114 9.80 -15.16 -13.49
N HIS A 115 10.74 -15.27 -12.53
CA HIS A 115 11.98 -16.01 -12.69
C HIS A 115 11.76 -17.53 -12.69
N GLU A 116 10.95 -18.05 -11.76
CA GLU A 116 10.63 -19.49 -11.68
C GLU A 116 9.86 -19.98 -12.90
N LEU A 117 9.00 -19.16 -13.51
CA LEU A 117 8.27 -19.49 -14.75
C LEU A 117 9.15 -19.45 -16.00
N LYS A 118 10.13 -18.55 -16.09
CA LYS A 118 11.05 -18.47 -17.24
C LYS A 118 11.80 -19.79 -17.47
N THR A 119 12.22 -20.45 -16.39
CA THR A 119 13.02 -21.68 -16.47
C THR A 119 12.31 -22.85 -17.18
N PRO A 120 11.09 -23.27 -16.80
CA PRO A 120 10.35 -24.30 -17.52
C PRO A 120 9.96 -23.84 -18.93
N ILE A 121 9.63 -22.56 -19.15
CA ILE A 121 9.32 -22.02 -20.49
C ILE A 121 10.52 -22.20 -21.43
N PHE A 122 11.71 -21.76 -21.03
CA PHE A 122 12.91 -21.90 -21.86
C PHE A 122 13.32 -23.37 -22.03
N SER A 123 13.09 -24.22 -21.03
CA SER A 123 13.33 -25.66 -21.15
C SER A 123 12.42 -26.30 -22.20
N ILE A 124 11.12 -25.99 -22.17
CA ILE A 124 10.14 -26.44 -23.17
C ILE A 124 10.54 -25.97 -24.55
N GLN A 125 10.84 -24.68 -24.71
CA GLN A 125 11.26 -24.10 -25.97
C GLN A 125 12.52 -24.77 -26.51
N GLY A 126 13.55 -24.98 -25.68
CA GLY A 126 14.78 -25.66 -26.05
C GLY A 126 14.53 -27.10 -26.51
N TYR A 127 13.66 -27.84 -25.80
CA TYR A 127 13.31 -29.21 -26.19
C TYR A 127 12.54 -29.25 -27.51
N ILE A 128 11.58 -28.35 -27.71
CA ILE A 128 10.83 -28.23 -28.97
C ILE A 128 11.77 -27.89 -30.13
N HIS A 129 12.68 -26.93 -29.95
CA HIS A 129 13.63 -26.56 -31.00
C HIS A 129 14.56 -27.72 -31.37
N THR A 130 15.11 -28.43 -30.37
CA THR A 130 15.95 -29.61 -30.62
C THR A 130 15.20 -30.71 -31.37
N LEU A 131 13.92 -30.93 -31.05
CA LEU A 131 13.06 -31.87 -31.79
C LEU A 131 12.93 -31.45 -33.25
N LEU A 132 12.62 -30.18 -33.51
CA LEU A 132 12.48 -29.63 -34.86
C LEU A 132 13.78 -29.67 -35.67
N ASP A 133 14.95 -29.55 -35.02
CA ASP A 133 16.28 -29.60 -35.65
C ASP A 133 16.77 -31.03 -35.97
N GLY A 134 15.85 -32.02 -36.01
CA GLY A 134 16.13 -33.39 -36.43
C GLY A 134 16.18 -34.42 -35.31
N ALA A 135 16.02 -34.03 -34.04
CA ALA A 135 15.92 -35.02 -32.96
C ALA A 135 14.60 -35.82 -32.98
N MET A 136 13.63 -35.43 -33.83
CA MET A 136 12.45 -36.25 -34.13
C MET A 136 12.77 -37.55 -34.89
N ASP A 137 13.88 -37.59 -35.63
CA ASP A 137 14.23 -38.75 -36.47
C ASP A 137 14.68 -39.97 -35.63
N ASP A 138 15.17 -39.74 -34.41
CA ASP A 138 15.40 -40.79 -33.42
C ASP A 138 14.24 -40.87 -32.42
N SER A 139 13.41 -41.91 -32.57
CA SER A 139 12.23 -42.15 -31.73
C SER A 139 12.56 -42.18 -30.22
N LYS A 140 13.71 -42.73 -29.81
CA LYS A 140 14.10 -42.78 -28.38
C LYS A 140 14.44 -41.39 -27.87
N VAL A 141 15.19 -40.61 -28.65
CA VAL A 141 15.54 -39.23 -28.31
C VAL A 141 14.27 -38.38 -28.29
N ALA A 142 13.43 -38.45 -29.32
CA ALA A 142 12.19 -37.71 -29.42
C ALA A 142 11.30 -37.92 -28.19
N LYS A 143 11.06 -39.18 -27.83
CA LYS A 143 10.27 -39.54 -26.63
C LYS A 143 10.86 -38.99 -25.34
N ARG A 144 12.19 -38.96 -25.20
CA ARG A 144 12.87 -38.40 -24.02
C ARG A 144 12.66 -36.89 -23.93
N PHE A 145 12.81 -36.17 -25.03
CA PHE A 145 12.63 -34.72 -25.07
C PHE A 145 11.16 -34.32 -24.82
N LEU A 146 10.21 -35.03 -25.44
CA LEU A 146 8.77 -34.84 -25.17
C LEU A 146 8.42 -35.06 -23.70
N LYS A 147 8.96 -36.12 -23.06
CA LYS A 147 8.78 -36.34 -21.61
C LYS A 147 9.34 -35.21 -20.75
N ARG A 148 10.50 -34.65 -21.13
CA ARG A 148 11.08 -33.52 -20.39
C ARG A 148 10.25 -32.25 -20.57
N ALA A 149 9.75 -31.98 -21.77
CA ALA A 149 8.83 -30.87 -22.02
C ALA A 149 7.53 -31.02 -21.22
N ALA A 150 6.92 -32.20 -21.21
CA ALA A 150 5.74 -32.49 -20.41
C ALA A 150 5.98 -32.22 -18.91
N LYS A 151 7.10 -32.70 -18.36
CA LYS A 151 7.47 -32.44 -16.97
C LYS A 151 7.65 -30.95 -16.66
N SER A 152 8.15 -30.16 -17.61
CA SER A 152 8.23 -28.71 -17.45
C SER A 152 6.85 -28.04 -17.46
N VAL A 153 5.89 -28.56 -18.24
CA VAL A 153 4.49 -28.10 -18.21
C VAL A 153 3.83 -28.43 -16.86
N ASP A 154 4.06 -29.63 -16.33
CA ASP A 154 3.57 -30.02 -15.01
C ASP A 154 4.09 -29.05 -13.93
N ARG A 155 5.39 -28.73 -13.96
CA ARG A 155 5.99 -27.74 -13.04
C ARG A 155 5.38 -26.34 -13.19
N MET A 156 5.08 -25.88 -14.41
CA MET A 156 4.37 -24.60 -14.58
C MET A 156 2.97 -24.64 -13.95
N THR A 157 2.28 -25.78 -14.09
CA THR A 157 0.94 -25.97 -13.53
C THR A 157 0.97 -25.92 -12.00
N GLU A 158 1.98 -26.52 -11.36
CA GLU A 158 2.22 -26.41 -9.91
C GLU A 158 2.45 -24.94 -9.50
N LEU A 159 3.34 -24.22 -10.19
CA LEU A 159 3.60 -22.80 -9.90
C LEU A 159 2.36 -21.91 -10.02
N VAL A 160 1.48 -22.19 -11.00
CA VAL A 160 0.22 -21.46 -11.15
C VAL A 160 -0.74 -21.77 -10.00
N LYS A 161 -0.84 -23.02 -9.56
CA LYS A 161 -1.66 -23.40 -8.40
C LYS A 161 -1.17 -22.71 -7.12
N ASP A 162 0.14 -22.62 -6.93
CA ASP A 162 0.72 -21.91 -5.78
C ASP A 162 0.36 -20.41 -5.80
N LEU A 163 0.37 -19.79 -6.98
CA LEU A 163 -0.06 -18.41 -7.16
C LEU A 163 -1.56 -18.22 -6.88
N GLU A 164 -2.40 -19.14 -7.34
CA GLU A 164 -3.84 -19.13 -7.05
C GLU A 164 -4.11 -19.26 -5.54
N ALA A 165 -3.41 -20.16 -4.85
CA ALA A 165 -3.53 -20.34 -3.41
C ALA A 165 -3.17 -19.06 -2.64
N ILE A 166 -2.04 -18.43 -2.99
CA ILE A 166 -1.60 -17.18 -2.37
C ILE A 166 -2.58 -16.04 -2.66
N SER A 167 -3.09 -15.93 -3.89
CA SER A 167 -4.08 -14.92 -4.25
C SER A 167 -5.39 -15.07 -3.46
N ARG A 168 -5.85 -16.31 -3.21
CA ARG A 168 -7.01 -16.57 -2.36
C ARG A 168 -6.77 -16.16 -0.90
N ILE A 169 -5.56 -16.38 -0.38
CA ILE A 169 -5.18 -15.95 0.97
C ILE A 169 -5.17 -14.41 1.06
N GLU A 170 -4.55 -13.71 0.10
CA GLU A 170 -4.47 -12.24 0.10
C GLU A 170 -5.83 -11.56 -0.09
N SER A 171 -6.73 -12.16 -0.85
CA SER A 171 -8.09 -11.62 -1.06
C SER A 171 -9.04 -11.86 0.12
N GLY A 172 -8.61 -12.60 1.15
CA GLY A 172 -9.47 -13.01 2.26
C GLY A 172 -10.52 -14.04 1.87
N LEU A 173 -10.42 -14.64 0.68
CA LEU A 173 -11.33 -15.67 0.15
C LEU A 173 -10.87 -17.11 0.48
N TYR A 174 -9.85 -17.23 1.33
CA TYR A 174 -9.40 -18.50 1.87
C TYR A 174 -10.22 -18.84 3.11
N GLU A 175 -11.25 -19.67 2.94
CA GLU A 175 -12.04 -20.20 4.05
C GLU A 175 -11.35 -21.41 4.65
N ILE A 176 -10.86 -21.25 5.89
CA ILE A 176 -10.27 -22.34 6.67
C ILE A 176 -11.39 -23.31 7.10
N GLN A 177 -11.31 -24.57 6.67
CA GLN A 177 -12.32 -25.58 6.99
C GLN A 177 -11.90 -26.42 8.18
N MET A 178 -12.21 -25.94 9.38
CA MET A 178 -11.92 -26.64 10.63
C MET A 178 -12.75 -27.92 10.77
N ARG A 179 -12.09 -29.07 10.78
CA ARG A 179 -12.72 -30.37 10.97
C ARG A 179 -11.92 -31.25 11.94
N PRO A 180 -12.57 -32.17 12.67
CA PRO A 180 -11.85 -33.15 13.49
C PRO A 180 -11.10 -34.13 12.60
N VAL A 181 -9.79 -34.24 12.78
CA VAL A 181 -8.88 -35.10 12.02
C VAL A 181 -8.06 -35.94 12.97
N VAL A 182 -7.92 -37.24 12.66
CA VAL A 182 -7.01 -38.14 13.38
C VAL A 182 -5.59 -37.84 12.94
N LEU A 183 -4.74 -37.41 13.87
CA LEU A 183 -3.39 -36.91 13.57
C LEU A 183 -2.51 -37.97 12.91
N ARG A 184 -2.64 -39.24 13.29
CA ARG A 184 -1.96 -40.36 12.62
C ARG A 184 -2.21 -40.36 11.12
N ASN A 185 -3.47 -40.37 10.70
CA ASN A 185 -3.82 -40.48 9.29
C ASN A 185 -3.24 -39.32 8.48
N LEU A 186 -3.30 -38.10 9.03
CA LEU A 186 -2.73 -36.92 8.39
C LEU A 186 -1.20 -37.04 8.21
N ILE A 187 -0.50 -37.56 9.23
CA ILE A 187 0.94 -37.78 9.15
C ILE A 187 1.27 -38.90 8.17
N GLU A 188 0.53 -40.01 8.18
CA GLU A 188 0.71 -41.12 7.24
C GLU A 188 0.50 -40.66 5.79
N ASP A 189 -0.58 -39.93 5.49
CA ASP A 189 -0.85 -39.35 4.16
C ASP A 189 0.30 -38.42 3.71
N SER A 190 0.84 -37.63 4.64
CA SER A 190 1.97 -36.74 4.37
C SER A 190 3.29 -37.52 4.11
N MET A 191 3.49 -38.62 4.84
CA MET A 191 4.65 -39.49 4.67
C MET A 191 4.62 -40.21 3.31
N ASP A 192 3.45 -40.68 2.88
CA ASP A 192 3.24 -41.29 1.57
C ASP A 192 3.53 -40.28 0.44
N ALA A 193 3.07 -39.04 0.58
CA ALA A 193 3.36 -37.97 -0.37
C ALA A 193 4.87 -37.67 -0.48
N LEU A 194 5.62 -37.81 0.62
CA LEU A 194 7.05 -37.56 0.69
C LEU A 194 7.91 -38.73 0.21
N GLU A 195 7.37 -39.96 0.11
CA GLU A 195 8.14 -41.18 -0.15
C GLU A 195 9.04 -41.06 -1.40
N SER A 196 8.46 -40.56 -2.50
CA SER A 196 9.19 -40.36 -3.77
C SER A 196 10.33 -39.35 -3.66
N PHE A 197 10.16 -38.31 -2.82
CA PHE A 197 11.18 -37.30 -2.59
C PHE A 197 12.30 -37.86 -1.70
N VAL A 198 11.94 -38.54 -0.61
CA VAL A 198 12.89 -39.17 0.32
C VAL A 198 13.76 -40.20 -0.40
N ALA A 199 13.15 -41.05 -1.24
CA ALA A 199 13.85 -42.04 -2.06
C ALA A 199 14.85 -41.39 -3.04
N LYS A 200 14.46 -40.27 -3.68
CA LYS A 200 15.33 -39.54 -4.62
C LYS A 200 16.60 -39.01 -3.95
N TYR A 201 16.51 -38.53 -2.71
CA TYR A 201 17.64 -37.94 -1.98
C TYR A 201 18.34 -38.93 -1.04
N LYS A 202 17.90 -40.20 -0.96
CA LYS A 202 18.42 -41.22 -0.03
C LYS A 202 18.41 -40.73 1.42
N ALA A 203 17.38 -39.98 1.79
CA ALA A 203 17.19 -39.50 3.16
C ALA A 203 16.44 -40.56 3.98
N THR A 204 16.46 -40.40 5.30
CA THR A 204 15.66 -41.19 6.24
C THR A 204 14.80 -40.23 7.03
N VAL A 205 13.51 -40.56 7.17
CA VAL A 205 12.55 -39.77 7.96
C VAL A 205 11.95 -40.69 9.00
N GLU A 206 11.98 -40.26 10.27
CA GLU A 206 11.44 -40.99 11.40
C GLU A 206 10.38 -40.12 12.09
N VAL A 207 9.22 -40.71 12.38
CA VAL A 207 8.13 -40.04 13.10
C VAL A 207 8.17 -40.49 14.55
N VAL A 208 8.41 -39.53 15.45
CA VAL A 208 8.45 -39.76 16.90
C VAL A 208 7.17 -39.21 17.54
N TRP A 209 6.48 -40.06 18.30
CA TRP A 209 5.24 -39.70 18.98
C TRP A 209 5.48 -39.46 20.48
N GLU A 210 5.29 -38.23 20.94
CA GLU A 210 5.31 -37.89 22.38
C GLU A 210 3.92 -37.91 23.03
N VAL A 211 2.88 -38.07 22.20
CA VAL A 211 1.48 -38.16 22.60
C VAL A 211 0.88 -39.46 22.08
N ASN A 212 -0.34 -39.78 22.52
CA ASN A 212 -1.09 -40.88 21.92
C ASN A 212 -1.22 -40.63 20.40
N ASN A 213 -1.00 -41.68 19.62
CA ASN A 213 -0.96 -41.61 18.16
C ASN A 213 -2.36 -41.48 17.54
N ASP A 214 -3.44 -41.77 18.27
CA ASP A 214 -4.82 -41.56 17.82
C ASP A 214 -5.44 -40.24 18.31
N VAL A 215 -4.63 -39.20 18.53
CA VAL A 215 -5.13 -37.87 18.93
C VAL A 215 -5.94 -37.24 17.80
N VAL A 216 -7.14 -36.76 18.16
CA VAL A 216 -7.99 -35.98 17.26
C VAL A 216 -7.68 -34.51 17.46
N VAL A 217 -7.29 -33.84 16.38
CA VAL A 217 -7.06 -32.39 16.33
C VAL A 217 -8.13 -31.74 15.48
N VAL A 218 -8.54 -30.52 15.82
CA VAL A 218 -9.40 -29.72 14.96
C VAL A 218 -8.50 -28.84 14.13
N CYS A 219 -8.39 -29.14 12.83
CA CYS A 219 -7.56 -28.37 11.91
C CYS A 219 -8.21 -28.31 10.54
N ASP A 220 -7.69 -27.43 9.71
CA ASP A 220 -7.86 -27.54 8.27
C ASP A 220 -6.95 -28.66 7.77
N SER A 221 -7.47 -29.52 6.91
CA SER A 221 -6.70 -30.62 6.33
C SER A 221 -6.93 -30.73 4.82
N ALA A 222 -7.34 -29.63 4.20
CA ALA A 222 -7.37 -29.48 2.76
C ALA A 222 -5.96 -29.37 2.18
#